data_AF-A0AAW9I9W1-F1
#
_entry.id   AF-A0AAW9I9W1-F1
#
_cell.length_a   1.000
_cell.length_b   1.000
_cell.length_c   1.000
_cell.angle_alpha   90.00
_cell.angle_beta   90.00
_cell.angle_gamma   90.00
#
_symmetry.space_group_name_H-M   'P 1'
#
loop_
_entity.id
_entity.type
_entity.pdbx_description
1 polymer ?
#
loop_
_entity_poly.entity_id
_entity_poly.type
_entity_poly.pdbx_seq_one_letter_code
_entity_poly.pdbx_strand_id
1 'polypeptide(L)'
;MNYQEVLKNARTCIGDYCKACNECNGKVCKNQMPGPGAKGIGDVAIRNYDKWKEIRINMDTLTENKKVDTSLELFNRKFKYPFFAAPVGAVQLHYGDKYDEMQYNDILVSTCAKEGILAFTGDG
;
A
#
# COMPACT_ATOMS: atom_id res chain seq x y z
N MET A 1 3.43 4.84 -17.06
CA MET A 1 4.09 5.57 -15.96
C MET A 1 4.90 4.56 -15.17
N ASN A 2 6.19 4.81 -14.94
CA ASN A 2 7.01 3.95 -14.08
C ASN A 2 6.85 4.35 -12.59
N TYR A 3 7.34 3.53 -11.66
CA TYR A 3 7.18 3.78 -10.23
C TYR A 3 7.84 5.11 -9.77
N GLN A 4 8.96 5.49 -10.37
CA GLN A 4 9.65 6.74 -10.05
C GLN A 4 8.83 7.97 -10.45
N GLU A 5 8.17 7.93 -11.61
CA GLU A 5 7.25 8.97 -12.07
C GLU A 5 6.03 9.09 -11.15
N VAL A 6 5.49 7.96 -10.68
CA VAL A 6 4.40 7.95 -9.70
C VAL A 6 4.83 8.66 -8.41
N LEU A 7 6.00 8.34 -7.87
CA LEU A 7 6.51 8.98 -6.66
C LEU A 7 6.81 10.48 -6.86
N LYS A 8 7.36 10.85 -8.03
CA LYS A 8 7.59 12.25 -8.38
C LYS A 8 6.29 13.05 -8.40
N ASN A 9 5.23 12.50 -9.01
CA ASN A 9 3.92 13.13 -9.06
C ASN A 9 3.24 13.14 -7.68
N ALA A 10 3.43 12.10 -6.87
CA ALA A 10 2.89 12.06 -5.51
C ALA A 10 3.49 13.19 -4.65
N ARG A 11 4.79 13.43 -4.73
CA ARG A 11 5.48 14.48 -3.94
C ARG A 11 4.95 15.90 -4.18
N THR A 12 4.33 16.18 -5.33
CA THR A 12 3.77 17.51 -5.61
C THR A 12 2.41 17.73 -4.95
N CYS A 13 1.80 16.68 -4.41
CA CYS A 13 0.44 16.75 -3.87
C CYS A 13 0.22 15.96 -2.58
N ILE A 14 1.24 15.30 -2.04
CA ILE A 14 1.22 14.66 -0.75
C ILE A 14 1.45 15.72 0.34
N GLY A 15 0.70 15.66 1.43
CA GLY A 15 0.82 16.57 2.56
C GLY A 15 2.14 16.41 3.34
N ASP A 16 2.26 17.15 4.44
CA ASP A 16 3.53 17.29 5.17
C ASP A 16 4.01 16.01 5.87
N TYR A 17 3.14 15.03 6.11
CA TYR A 17 3.49 13.87 6.94
C TYR A 17 4.07 12.70 6.14
N CYS A 18 3.40 12.31 5.06
CA CYS A 18 3.90 11.28 4.15
C CYS A 18 4.92 11.89 3.19
N LYS A 19 6.11 11.30 3.07
CA LYS A 19 7.19 11.84 2.22
C LYS A 19 7.30 11.20 0.83
N ALA A 20 6.36 10.31 0.48
CA ALA A 20 6.40 9.51 -0.76
C ALA A 20 7.83 8.96 -1.00
N CYS A 21 8.34 8.25 0.01
CA CYS A 21 9.70 7.70 0.01
C CYS A 21 9.89 6.71 -1.14
N ASN A 22 11.11 6.64 -1.68
CA ASN A 22 11.46 5.58 -2.64
C ASN A 22 11.34 4.18 -2.03
N GLU A 23 11.63 4.06 -0.74
CA GLU A 23 11.48 2.86 0.07
C GLU A 23 10.73 3.26 1.35
N CYS A 24 9.51 2.74 1.54
CA CYS A 24 8.71 3.03 2.72
C CYS A 24 9.12 2.11 3.87
N ASN A 25 9.85 2.65 4.86
CA ASN A 25 10.33 1.91 6.04
C ASN A 25 9.88 2.55 7.37
N GLY A 26 8.98 3.53 7.34
CA GLY A 26 8.44 4.19 8.53
C GLY A 26 9.40 5.11 9.31
N LYS A 27 10.69 5.20 8.95
CA LYS A 27 11.68 5.96 9.74
C LYS A 27 11.46 7.47 9.68
N VAL A 28 11.04 8.00 8.53
CA VAL A 28 10.92 9.45 8.30
C VAL A 28 9.62 10.02 8.89
N CYS A 29 8.53 9.25 8.87
CA CYS A 29 7.22 9.65 9.37
C CYS A 29 6.93 9.17 10.82
N LYS A 30 7.93 8.61 11.51
CA LYS A 30 7.77 8.10 12.89
C LYS A 30 7.24 9.20 13.82
N ASN A 31 6.29 8.85 14.68
CA ASN A 31 5.68 9.76 15.67
C ASN A 31 5.11 11.07 15.13
N GLN A 32 4.90 11.20 13.81
CA GLN A 32 4.29 12.39 13.23
C GLN A 32 2.76 12.32 13.35
N MET A 33 2.18 11.16 13.04
CA MET A 33 0.73 10.94 13.10
C MET A 33 0.39 9.45 12.99
N PRO A 34 -0.69 8.95 13.62
CA PRO A 34 -1.02 7.52 13.63
C PRO A 34 -1.25 6.85 12.27
N GLY A 35 -1.62 7.62 11.23
CA GLY A 35 -1.88 7.08 9.88
C GLY A 35 -0.60 6.62 9.17
N PRO A 36 0.16 7.53 8.53
CA PRO A 36 1.40 7.16 7.84
C PRO A 36 2.55 6.86 8.81
N GLY A 37 2.46 7.32 10.06
CA GLY A 37 3.43 7.06 11.12
C GLY A 37 3.02 5.92 12.03
N ALA A 38 3.72 5.77 13.15
CA ALA A 38 3.40 4.81 14.19
C ALA A 38 3.10 5.55 15.51
N LYS A 39 2.24 4.96 16.35
CA LYS A 39 1.90 5.46 17.69
C LYS A 39 2.92 4.99 18.74
N GLY A 40 2.99 5.68 19.87
CA GLY A 40 3.82 5.29 21.02
C GLY A 40 5.28 5.59 20.77
N ILE A 41 6.14 4.57 20.80
CA ILE A 41 7.58 4.72 20.54
C ILE A 41 7.85 5.06 19.06
N GLY A 42 6.92 4.74 18.15
CA GLY A 42 7.03 5.07 16.73
C GLY A 42 7.85 4.08 15.92
N ASP A 43 8.06 2.87 16.44
CA ASP A 43 8.95 1.87 15.87
C ASP A 43 8.20 0.71 15.17
N VAL A 44 6.88 0.60 15.30
CA VAL A 44 6.10 -0.54 14.77
C VAL A 44 6.29 -0.73 13.26
N ALA A 45 6.12 0.33 12.47
CA ALA A 45 6.31 0.26 11.01
C ALA A 45 7.75 -0.10 10.64
N ILE A 46 8.73 0.44 11.39
CA ILE A 46 10.16 0.17 11.18
C ILE A 46 10.47 -1.29 11.49
N ARG A 47 9.97 -1.81 12.62
CA ARG A 47 10.16 -3.20 13.05
C ARG A 47 9.52 -4.19 12.09
N ASN A 48 8.29 -3.92 11.62
CA ASN A 48 7.64 -4.76 10.63
C ASN A 48 8.46 -4.82 9.34
N TYR A 49 8.93 -3.66 8.87
CA TYR A 49 9.75 -3.54 7.69
C TYR A 49 11.09 -4.28 7.82
N ASP A 50 11.82 -4.06 8.92
CA ASP A 50 13.10 -4.72 9.17
C ASP A 50 12.93 -6.24 9.36
N LYS A 51 11.83 -6.69 9.97
CA LYS A 51 11.54 -8.13 10.14
C LYS A 51 11.30 -8.84 8.82
N TRP A 52 10.60 -8.21 7.87
CA TRP A 52 10.45 -8.74 6.52
C TRP A 52 11.79 -8.89 5.81
N LYS A 53 12.77 -8.01 6.09
CA LYS A 53 14.13 -8.13 5.55
C LYS A 53 14.95 -9.27 6.17
N GLU A 54 14.47 -10.00 7.16
CA GLU A 54 15.14 -11.21 7.64
C GLU A 54 14.79 -12.43 6.78
N ILE A 55 13.65 -12.40 6.08
CA ILE A 55 13.18 -13.50 5.24
C ILE A 55 13.90 -13.45 3.88
N ARG A 56 14.35 -14.61 3.41
CA ARG A 56 15.02 -14.77 2.12
C ARG A 56 14.23 -15.74 1.26
N ILE A 57 14.17 -15.48 -0.04
CA ILE A 57 13.58 -16.39 -1.01
C ILE A 57 14.62 -17.46 -1.29
N ASN A 58 14.31 -18.71 -0.95
CA ASN A 58 15.06 -19.86 -1.44
C ASN A 58 14.49 -20.24 -2.81
N MET A 59 15.14 -19.78 -3.88
CA MET A 59 14.64 -19.98 -5.24
C MET A 59 14.89 -21.42 -5.71
N ASP A 60 13.83 -22.11 -6.11
CA ASP A 60 13.97 -23.32 -6.92
C ASP A 60 14.04 -22.92 -8.40
N THR A 61 15.19 -23.14 -9.02
CA THR A 61 15.44 -22.79 -10.41
C THR A 61 15.12 -23.94 -11.38
N LEU A 62 14.85 -25.15 -10.88
CA LEU A 62 14.53 -26.33 -11.69
C LEU A 62 13.01 -26.49 -11.82
N THR A 63 12.39 -25.60 -12.60
CA THR A 63 10.94 -25.60 -12.85
C THR A 63 10.62 -25.77 -14.32
N GLU A 64 9.45 -26.35 -14.60
CA GLU A 64 8.88 -26.35 -15.95
C GLU A 64 8.60 -24.92 -16.41
N ASN A 65 8.82 -24.65 -17.70
CA ASN A 65 8.52 -23.36 -18.30
C ASN A 65 7.00 -23.22 -18.51
N LYS A 66 6.32 -22.73 -17.47
CA LYS A 66 4.88 -22.48 -17.46
C LYS A 66 4.60 -20.99 -17.30
N LYS A 67 3.45 -20.58 -17.82
CA LYS A 67 2.93 -19.24 -17.54
C LYS A 67 2.65 -19.12 -16.03
N VAL A 68 3.18 -18.08 -15.41
CA VAL A 68 2.92 -17.77 -14.00
C VAL A 68 1.44 -17.43 -13.83
N ASP A 69 0.77 -18.10 -12.90
CA ASP A 69 -0.58 -17.77 -12.45
C ASP A 69 -0.50 -17.11 -11.08
N THR A 70 -0.94 -15.85 -10.99
CA THR A 70 -1.01 -15.08 -9.75
C THR A 70 -2.41 -15.06 -9.16
N SER A 71 -3.37 -15.79 -9.75
CA SER A 71 -4.73 -15.79 -9.29
C SER A 71 -4.89 -16.47 -7.94
N LEU A 72 -5.88 -16.04 -7.18
CA LEU A 72 -6.16 -16.52 -5.83
C LEU A 72 -7.68 -16.71 -5.69
N GLU A 73 -8.10 -17.83 -5.10
CA GLU A 73 -9.50 -18.03 -4.73
C GLU A 73 -9.66 -17.91 -3.22
N LEU A 74 -10.49 -16.96 -2.78
CA LEU A 74 -10.87 -16.78 -1.38
C LEU A 74 -12.37 -16.51 -1.31
N PHE A 75 -13.06 -17.15 -0.36
CA PHE A 75 -14.51 -16.98 -0.15
C PHE A 75 -15.36 -17.26 -1.42
N ASN A 76 -15.01 -18.31 -2.17
CA ASN A 76 -15.64 -18.67 -3.46
C ASN A 76 -15.58 -17.55 -4.52
N ARG A 77 -14.58 -16.67 -4.43
CA ARG A 77 -14.31 -15.61 -5.40
C ARG A 77 -12.88 -15.71 -5.89
N LYS A 78 -12.72 -15.62 -7.22
CA LYS A 78 -11.42 -15.61 -7.88
C LYS A 78 -10.91 -14.18 -8.06
N PHE A 79 -9.69 -13.92 -7.64
CA PHE A 79 -8.96 -12.67 -7.77
C PHE A 79 -7.79 -12.82 -8.72
N LYS A 80 -7.40 -11.74 -9.39
CA LYS A 80 -6.28 -11.74 -10.36
C LYS A 80 -4.91 -11.81 -9.67
N TYR A 81 -4.82 -11.31 -8.44
CA TYR A 81 -3.60 -11.20 -7.66
C TYR A 81 -3.84 -11.53 -6.18
N PRO A 82 -2.81 -11.96 -5.44
CA PRO A 82 -2.92 -12.32 -4.02
C PRO A 82 -2.65 -11.12 -3.09
N PHE A 83 -3.10 -9.93 -3.48
CA PHE A 83 -3.01 -8.72 -2.68
C PHE A 83 -4.26 -7.86 -2.84
N PHE A 84 -4.54 -7.05 -1.84
CA PHE A 84 -5.73 -6.22 -1.76
C PHE A 84 -5.36 -4.81 -1.28
N ALA A 85 -6.18 -3.82 -1.61
CA ALA A 85 -5.98 -2.47 -1.10
C ALA A 85 -6.46 -2.38 0.35
N ALA A 86 -5.53 -2.09 1.28
CA ALA A 86 -5.82 -1.89 2.69
C ALA A 86 -6.68 -0.63 2.92
N PRO A 87 -7.49 -0.60 3.99
CA PRO A 87 -8.31 0.56 4.30
C PRO A 87 -7.44 1.74 4.76
N VAL A 88 -7.71 2.91 4.19
CA VAL A 88 -7.07 4.18 4.56
C VAL A 88 -8.18 5.18 4.86
N GLY A 89 -8.21 5.68 6.10
CA GLY A 89 -9.13 6.74 6.54
C GLY A 89 -8.39 8.06 6.78
N ALA A 90 -9.15 9.11 7.10
CA ALA A 90 -8.65 10.45 7.38
C ALA A 90 -7.67 10.96 6.30
N VAL A 91 -8.04 10.77 5.03
CA VAL A 91 -7.14 10.94 3.87
C VAL A 91 -6.54 12.35 3.82
N GLN A 92 -7.38 13.38 3.99
CA GLN A 92 -6.93 14.78 4.00
C GLN A 92 -5.94 15.04 5.14
N LEU A 93 -6.29 14.59 6.34
CA LEU A 93 -5.45 14.74 7.52
C LEU A 93 -4.08 14.08 7.32
N HIS A 94 -4.04 12.90 6.70
CA HIS A 94 -2.85 12.06 6.58
C HIS A 94 -1.98 12.33 5.36
N TYR A 95 -2.58 12.70 4.23
CA TYR A 95 -1.95 12.68 2.92
C TYR A 95 -2.15 13.98 2.13
N GLY A 96 -2.82 14.99 2.69
CA GLY A 96 -3.00 16.32 2.11
C GLY A 96 -4.33 16.52 1.37
N ASP A 97 -4.58 17.75 0.94
CA ASP A 97 -5.92 18.21 0.55
C ASP A 97 -6.37 17.84 -0.88
N LYS A 98 -5.57 17.03 -1.60
CA LYS A 98 -5.87 16.70 -3.00
C LYS A 98 -7.20 15.95 -3.16
N TYR A 99 -7.49 15.06 -2.22
CA TYR A 99 -8.68 14.22 -2.25
C TYR A 99 -9.34 14.22 -0.87
N ASP A 100 -10.67 14.31 -0.85
CA ASP A 100 -11.44 13.91 0.31
C ASP A 100 -11.59 12.36 0.39
N GLU A 101 -12.18 11.86 1.48
CA GLU A 101 -12.35 10.42 1.70
C GLU A 101 -13.28 9.77 0.66
N MET A 102 -14.33 10.46 0.23
CA MET A 102 -15.29 9.93 -0.74
C MET A 102 -14.65 9.79 -2.11
N GLN A 103 -13.97 10.84 -2.58
CA GLN A 103 -13.19 10.84 -3.81
C GLN A 103 -12.12 9.75 -3.80
N TYR A 104 -11.38 9.61 -2.68
CA TYR A 104 -10.37 8.57 -2.55
C TYR A 104 -10.99 7.17 -2.64
N ASN A 105 -12.08 6.91 -1.91
CA ASN A 105 -12.77 5.62 -1.90
C ASN A 105 -13.38 5.30 -3.27
N ASP A 106 -14.01 6.26 -3.94
CA ASP A 106 -14.59 6.08 -5.28
C ASP A 106 -13.52 5.67 -6.30
N ILE A 107 -12.36 6.33 -6.27
CA ILE A 107 -11.22 5.98 -7.12
C ILE A 107 -10.70 4.59 -6.76
N LEU A 108 -10.48 4.31 -5.47
CA LEU A 108 -9.88 3.08 -4.98
C LEU A 108 -10.74 1.86 -5.32
N VAL A 109 -12.03 1.91 -4.99
CA VAL A 109 -12.98 0.79 -5.14
C VAL A 109 -13.19 0.48 -6.62
N SER A 110 -13.47 1.50 -7.44
CA SER A 110 -13.72 1.32 -8.87
C SER A 110 -12.48 0.77 -9.60
N THR A 111 -11.29 1.25 -9.26
CA THR A 111 -10.03 0.79 -9.84
C THR A 111 -9.71 -0.64 -9.41
N CYS A 112 -9.86 -0.97 -8.12
CA CYS A 112 -9.62 -2.32 -7.63
C CYS A 112 -10.55 -3.35 -8.29
N ALA A 113 -11.84 -3.04 -8.41
CA ALA A 113 -12.80 -3.89 -9.11
C ALA A 113 -12.41 -4.12 -10.57
N LYS A 114 -11.98 -3.06 -11.28
CA LYS A 114 -11.50 -3.14 -12.67
C LYS A 114 -10.23 -4.00 -12.80
N GLU A 115 -9.31 -3.90 -11.84
CA GLU A 115 -8.04 -4.63 -11.85
C GLU A 115 -8.15 -6.05 -11.27
N GLY A 116 -9.32 -6.44 -10.77
CA GLY A 116 -9.60 -7.80 -10.29
C GLY A 116 -9.09 -8.10 -8.88
N ILE A 117 -9.03 -7.08 -8.02
CA ILE A 117 -8.69 -7.19 -6.59
C ILE A 117 -9.76 -6.52 -5.72
N LEU A 118 -9.78 -6.84 -4.42
CA LEU A 118 -10.62 -6.16 -3.44
C LEU A 118 -9.99 -4.85 -2.94
N ALA A 119 -10.88 -3.90 -2.64
CA ALA A 119 -10.58 -2.74 -1.81
C ALA A 119 -11.32 -2.86 -0.49
N PHE A 120 -10.67 -2.44 0.59
CA PHE A 120 -11.29 -2.22 1.89
C PHE A 120 -11.34 -0.71 2.13
N THR A 121 -12.48 -0.20 2.60
CA THR A 121 -12.63 1.21 2.95
C THR A 121 -12.50 1.39 4.46
N GLY A 122 -12.10 2.58 4.89
CA GLY A 122 -12.25 2.98 6.30
C GLY A 122 -13.72 2.93 6.73
N ASP A 123 -13.95 2.93 8.03
CA ASP A 123 -15.28 2.95 8.64
C ASP A 123 -16.06 4.23 8.32
N GLY A 124 -15.38 5.36 8.13
CA GLY A 124 -16.01 6.66 7.87
C GLY A 124 -16.62 7.24 9.13
#